data_AF-A0A523PXJ9-F1
#
_entry.id   AF-A0A523PXJ9-F1
#
_cell.length_a   1.000
_cell.length_b   1.000
_cell.length_c   1.000
_cell.angle_alpha   90.00
_cell.angle_beta   90.00
_cell.angle_gamma   90.00
#
_symmetry.space_group_name_H-M   'P 1'
#
loop_
_entity.id
_entity.type
_entity.pdbx_description
1 polymer ?
#
loop_
_entity_poly.entity_id
_entity_poly.type
_entity_poly.pdbx_seq_one_letter_code
_entity_poly.pdbx_strand_id
1 'polypeptide(L)'
;MSPLSKGWIYFCFKINQDYIAKNLCENRAKPKLNCKGKCQLKKQLKQAEKQEQKQLPETLKKSEVLYCFSLENFVFSKFTEILEAKKPFFENQLLLGSLLNFEIFHPPKFVLI
;
A
#
# COMPACT_ATOMS: atom_id res chain seq x y z
N MET A 1 9.70 4.78 -7.06
CA MET A 1 8.30 5.25 -6.93
C MET A 1 7.49 4.06 -6.41
N SER A 2 6.42 4.28 -5.66
CA SER A 2 5.63 3.17 -5.08
C SER A 2 5.12 2.18 -6.15
N PRO A 3 4.88 0.90 -5.80
CA PRO A 3 4.40 -0.14 -6.73
C PRO A 3 3.13 0.23 -7.52
N LEU A 4 2.40 1.26 -7.06
CA LEU A 4 1.26 1.85 -7.78
C LEU A 4 1.64 2.43 -9.16
N SER A 5 2.87 2.91 -9.37
CA SER A 5 3.28 3.57 -10.63
C SER A 5 3.24 2.63 -11.83
N LYS A 6 3.73 1.40 -11.69
CA LYS A 6 3.73 0.38 -12.75
C LYS A 6 2.32 -0.15 -13.02
N GLY A 7 1.51 -0.27 -11.97
CA GLY A 7 0.10 -0.65 -12.08
C GLY A 7 -0.71 0.35 -12.91
N TRP A 8 -0.52 1.64 -12.66
CA TRP A 8 -1.16 2.70 -13.44
C TRP A 8 -0.76 2.68 -14.92
N ILE A 9 0.54 2.53 -15.22
CA ILE A 9 1.04 2.39 -16.61
C ILE A 9 0.35 1.22 -17.31
N TYR A 10 0.23 0.06 -16.65
CA TYR A 10 -0.45 -1.10 -17.22
C TYR A 10 -1.95 -0.85 -17.44
N PHE A 11 -2.62 -0.20 -16.50
CA PHE A 11 -4.04 0.15 -16.60
C PHE A 11 -4.31 1.08 -17.80
N CYS A 12 -3.58 2.18 -17.93
CA CYS A 12 -3.70 3.09 -19.06
C CYS A 12 -3.36 2.41 -20.40
N PHE A 13 -2.37 1.51 -20.42
CA PHE A 13 -2.05 0.69 -21.59
C PHE A 13 -3.23 -0.19 -21.99
N LYS A 14 -3.92 -0.80 -21.02
CA LYS A 14 -5.05 -1.69 -21.28
C LYS A 14 -6.26 -0.97 -21.85
N ILE A 15 -6.62 0.18 -21.30
CA ILE A 15 -7.70 1.02 -21.83
C ILE A 15 -7.44 1.41 -23.29
N ASN A 16 -6.20 1.80 -23.60
CA ASN A 16 -5.85 2.32 -24.92
C ASN A 16 -5.15 1.28 -25.82
N GLN A 17 -5.26 -0.02 -25.51
CA GLN A 17 -4.42 -1.05 -26.14
C GLN A 17 -4.62 -1.09 -27.65
N ASP A 18 -5.84 -0.91 -28.13
CA ASP A 18 -6.16 -0.94 -29.56
C ASP A 18 -5.56 0.25 -30.31
N TYR A 19 -5.67 1.45 -29.74
CA TYR A 19 -5.05 2.65 -30.29
C TYR A 19 -3.53 2.48 -30.35
N ILE A 20 -2.92 1.99 -29.27
CA ILE A 20 -1.48 1.75 -29.20
C ILE A 20 -1.05 0.70 -30.24
N ALA A 21 -1.82 -0.38 -30.39
CA ALA A 21 -1.53 -1.44 -31.35
C ALA A 21 -1.60 -0.95 -32.82
N LYS A 22 -2.56 -0.08 -33.15
CA LYS A 22 -2.76 0.44 -34.50
C LYS A 22 -1.76 1.57 -34.85
N ASN A 23 -1.59 2.52 -33.94
CA ASN A 23 -0.90 3.78 -34.26
C ASN A 23 0.57 3.81 -33.79
N LEU A 24 0.87 3.20 -32.64
CA LEU A 24 2.18 3.35 -31.98
C LEU A 24 3.04 2.07 -32.01
N CYS A 25 2.48 0.92 -32.40
CA CYS A 25 3.21 -0.34 -32.38
C CYS A 25 4.20 -0.45 -33.54
N GLU A 26 5.50 -0.53 -33.22
CA GLU A 26 6.59 -0.74 -34.20
C GLU A 26 6.47 -2.08 -34.94
N ASN A 27 5.90 -3.10 -34.29
CA ASN A 27 5.73 -4.43 -34.87
C ASN A 27 4.38 -4.64 -35.55
N ARG A 28 3.60 -3.57 -35.84
CA ARG A 28 2.27 -3.70 -36.47
C ARG A 28 2.31 -4.38 -37.84
N ALA A 29 3.40 -4.23 -38.58
CA ALA A 29 3.61 -4.87 -39.88
C ALA A 29 4.00 -6.36 -39.79
N LYS A 30 4.21 -6.89 -38.58
CA LYS A 30 4.64 -8.27 -38.33
C LYS A 30 3.56 -9.02 -37.52
N PRO A 31 2.42 -9.40 -38.13
CA PRO A 31 1.30 -9.99 -37.42
C PRO A 31 1.65 -11.31 -36.73
N LYS A 32 2.60 -12.08 -37.28
CA LYS A 32 3.13 -13.33 -36.70
C LYS A 32 3.69 -13.15 -35.27
N LEU A 33 4.11 -11.93 -34.89
CA LEU A 33 4.68 -11.64 -33.58
C LEU A 33 3.63 -11.39 -32.49
N ASN A 34 2.35 -11.23 -32.83
CA ASN A 34 1.26 -10.98 -31.87
C ASN A 34 1.60 -9.87 -30.84
N CYS A 35 2.29 -8.81 -31.30
CA CYS A 35 2.84 -7.78 -30.42
C CYS A 35 1.73 -6.98 -29.70
N LYS A 36 0.66 -6.59 -30.42
CA LYS A 36 -0.51 -5.88 -29.85
C LYS A 36 -0.14 -4.71 -28.93
N GLY A 37 0.85 -3.90 -29.32
CA GLY A 37 1.32 -2.75 -28.55
C GLY A 37 2.30 -3.04 -27.39
N LYS A 38 2.61 -4.32 -27.09
CA LYS A 38 3.50 -4.72 -25.97
C LYS A 38 4.89 -4.10 -26.04
N CYS A 39 5.39 -3.81 -27.24
CA CYS A 39 6.66 -3.09 -27.42
C CYS A 39 6.66 -1.71 -26.74
N GLN A 40 5.56 -0.96 -26.83
CA GLN A 40 5.44 0.36 -26.19
C GLN A 40 5.29 0.24 -24.67
N LEU A 41 4.49 -0.73 -24.20
CA LEU A 41 4.38 -1.01 -22.76
C LEU A 41 5.76 -1.29 -22.14
N LYS A 42 6.58 -2.12 -22.80
CA LYS A 42 7.94 -2.43 -22.35
C LYS A 42 8.83 -1.18 -22.29
N LYS A 43 8.71 -0.25 -23.24
CA LYS A 43 9.47 1.01 -23.24
C LYS A 43 9.07 1.91 -22.06
N GLN A 44 7.78 2.09 -21.83
CA GLN A 44 7.26 2.91 -20.72
C GLN A 44 7.67 2.36 -19.35
N LEU A 45 7.55 1.03 -19.15
CA LEU A 45 7.98 0.39 -17.90
C LEU A 45 9.49 0.54 -17.65
N LYS A 46 10.32 0.35 -18.69
CA LYS A 46 11.77 0.57 -18.59
C LYS A 46 12.14 2.02 -18.29
N GLN A 47 11.41 2.97 -18.86
CA GLN A 47 11.63 4.39 -18.59
C GLN A 47 11.32 4.73 -17.13
N ALA A 48 10.21 4.21 -16.60
CA ALA A 48 9.86 4.34 -15.19
C ALA A 48 10.97 3.74 -14.30
N GLU A 49 11.44 2.54 -14.59
CA GLU A 49 12.53 1.89 -13.83
C GLU A 49 13.83 2.71 -13.82
N LYS A 50 14.20 3.28 -14.97
CA LYS A 50 15.39 4.16 -15.05
C LYS A 50 15.23 5.44 -14.24
N GLN A 51 14.03 6.00 -14.17
CA GLN A 51 13.76 7.17 -13.34
C GLN A 51 13.85 6.83 -11.85
N GLU A 52 13.35 5.66 -11.43
CA GLU A 52 13.48 5.20 -10.05
C GLU A 52 14.94 5.00 -9.63
N GLN A 53 15.77 4.42 -10.49
CA GLN A 53 17.18 4.20 -10.21
C GLN A 53 17.97 5.49 -10.05
N LYS A 54 17.57 6.57 -10.74
CA LYS A 54 18.22 7.89 -10.65
C LYS A 54 17.79 8.70 -9.42
N GLN A 55 16.61 8.41 -8.88
CA GLN A 55 16.05 9.14 -7.74
C GLN A 55 16.47 8.58 -6.37
N LEU A 56 17.01 7.35 -6.32
CA LEU A 56 17.46 6.75 -5.07
C LEU A 56 18.95 7.07 -4.83
N PRO A 57 19.31 7.80 -3.76
CA PRO A 57 20.69 7.91 -3.31
C PRO A 57 21.29 6.50 -3.17
N GLU A 58 22.49 6.27 -3.70
CA GLU A 58 23.15 4.95 -3.65
C GLU A 58 23.29 4.41 -2.21
N THR A 59 23.32 5.30 -1.23
CA THR A 59 23.35 5.03 0.21
C THR A 59 22.11 4.32 0.77
N LEU A 60 20.94 4.42 0.13
CA LEU A 60 19.70 3.76 0.61
C LEU A 60 19.50 2.35 0.06
N LYS A 61 20.34 1.88 -0.87
CA LYS A 61 20.23 0.52 -1.43
C LYS A 61 20.66 -0.59 -0.46
N LYS A 62 21.19 -0.24 0.72
CA LYS A 62 21.77 -1.18 1.73
C LYS A 62 21.10 -1.14 3.11
N SER A 63 19.90 -0.57 3.27
CA SER A 63 19.19 -0.72 4.54
C SER A 63 18.37 -2.00 4.53
N GLU A 64 18.95 -3.10 5.03
CA GLU A 64 18.14 -4.22 5.52
C GLU A 64 17.37 -3.72 6.74
N VAL A 65 16.09 -3.42 6.56
CA VAL A 65 15.20 -3.08 7.69
C VAL A 65 14.81 -4.37 8.36
N LEU A 66 15.51 -4.71 9.45
CA LEU A 66 15.12 -5.82 10.32
C LEU A 66 13.88 -5.40 11.10
N TYR A 67 12.71 -5.87 10.68
CA TYR A 67 11.48 -5.74 11.46
C TYR A 67 11.45 -6.84 12.53
N CYS A 68 11.73 -6.47 13.76
CA CYS A 68 11.46 -7.30 14.93
C CYS A 68 10.07 -6.93 15.47
N PHE A 69 9.08 -7.77 15.22
CA PHE A 69 7.77 -7.67 15.87
C PHE A 69 7.61 -8.86 16.81
N SER A 70 7.41 -8.59 18.09
CA SER A 70 6.90 -9.58 19.03
C SER A 70 5.43 -9.80 18.70
N LEU A 71 5.09 -10.99 18.17
CA LEU A 71 3.70 -11.39 17.99
C LEU A 71 3.15 -11.81 19.35
N GLU A 72 2.56 -10.87 20.07
CA GLU A 72 1.68 -11.23 21.18
C GLU A 72 0.46 -11.95 20.61
N ASN A 73 0.15 -13.13 21.15
CA ASN A 73 -0.96 -13.95 20.71
C ASN A 73 -2.27 -13.21 20.94
N PHE A 74 -2.82 -12.61 19.87
CA PHE A 74 -4.13 -12.00 19.90
C PHE A 74 -5.20 -13.09 19.95
N VAL A 75 -5.80 -13.29 21.13
CA VAL A 75 -6.95 -14.21 21.29
C VAL A 75 -8.22 -13.43 20.96
N PHE A 76 -8.83 -13.74 19.82
CA PHE A 76 -10.15 -13.25 19.47
C PHE A 76 -11.19 -13.98 20.34
N SER A 77 -11.67 -13.34 21.41
CA SER A 77 -12.86 -13.85 22.10
C SER A 77 -14.08 -13.60 21.21
N LYS A 78 -14.82 -14.67 20.91
CA LYS A 78 -16.10 -14.55 20.19
C LYS A 78 -17.01 -13.62 21.00
N PHE A 79 -17.42 -12.52 20.39
CA PHE A 79 -18.49 -11.69 20.92
C PHE A 79 -19.79 -12.48 20.81
N THR A 80 -20.26 -13.05 21.91
CA THR A 80 -21.64 -13.54 21.98
C THR A 80 -22.55 -12.32 22.02
N GLU A 81 -23.31 -12.09 20.94
CA GLU A 81 -24.43 -11.15 20.95
C GLU A 81 -25.38 -11.51 22.08
N ILE A 82 -25.38 -10.72 23.16
CA ILE A 82 -26.52 -10.69 24.08
C ILE A 82 -27.47 -9.64 23.52
N LEU A 83 -28.36 -10.08 22.63
CA LEU A 83 -29.53 -9.31 22.25
C LEU A 83 -30.62 -9.54 23.29
N GLU A 84 -30.68 -8.67 24.30
CA GLU A 84 -31.97 -8.38 24.95
C GLU A 84 -32.15 -6.86 25.06
N ALA A 85 -33.14 -6.36 24.32
CA ALA A 85 -33.48 -4.96 24.21
C ALA A 85 -34.37 -4.48 25.38
N LYS A 86 -34.05 -3.27 25.90
CA LYS A 86 -34.91 -2.19 26.49
C LYS A 86 -34.11 -1.48 27.59
N LYS A 87 -34.04 -0.15 27.77
CA LYS A 87 -34.61 1.10 27.22
C LYS A 87 -33.60 2.23 27.60
N PRO A 88 -33.68 3.45 27.05
CA PRO A 88 -32.65 4.47 27.28
C PRO A 88 -32.82 5.07 28.68
N PHE A 89 -31.78 4.98 29.50
CA PHE A 89 -31.67 5.78 30.73
C PHE A 89 -30.29 6.41 30.72
N PHE A 90 -30.28 7.73 30.55
CA PHE A 90 -29.07 8.54 30.64
C PHE A 90 -28.86 8.85 32.12
N GLU A 91 -27.81 8.29 32.71
CA GLU A 91 -27.25 8.82 33.94
C GLU A 91 -25.72 8.74 33.84
N ASN A 92 -25.10 9.92 33.81
CA ASN A 92 -23.66 10.06 33.78
C ASN A 92 -23.09 9.63 35.13
N GLN A 93 -22.29 8.56 35.14
CA GLN A 93 -21.29 8.41 36.18
C GLN A 93 -19.98 7.91 35.57
N LEU A 94 -19.09 8.89 35.41
CA LEU A 94 -17.65 8.75 35.54
C LEU A 94 -17.29 7.55 36.41
N LEU A 95 -16.55 6.59 35.84
CA LEU A 95 -15.48 5.79 36.44
C LEU A 95 -15.12 4.56 35.56
N LEU A 96 -15.03 4.74 34.25
CA LEU A 96 -14.54 3.69 33.33
C LEU A 96 -13.40 4.14 32.42
N GLY A 97 -12.70 5.21 32.77
CA GLY A 97 -11.50 5.66 32.04
C GLY A 97 -10.22 4.91 32.40
N SER A 98 -10.21 4.13 33.49
CA SER A 98 -9.02 3.45 34.03
C SER A 98 -8.86 1.99 33.56
N LEU A 99 -9.90 1.40 32.95
CA LEU A 99 -9.86 0.02 32.46
C LEU A 99 -9.48 -0.09 30.98
N LEU A 100 -9.43 1.05 30.27
CA LEU A 100 -8.94 1.13 28.91
C LEU A 100 -7.56 1.78 28.95
N ASN A 101 -6.57 1.04 29.47
CA ASN A 101 -5.15 1.35 29.29
C ASN A 101 -4.79 1.20 27.81
N PHE A 102 -5.23 2.14 26.99
CA PHE A 102 -4.47 2.50 25.81
C PHE A 102 -3.33 3.36 26.33
N GLU A 103 -2.18 2.74 26.59
CA GLU A 103 -0.95 3.50 26.76
C GLU A 103 -0.69 4.24 25.45
N ILE A 104 -1.22 5.45 25.36
CA ILE A 104 -0.86 6.40 24.33
C ILE A 104 0.66 6.57 24.50
N PHE A 105 1.43 6.26 23.48
CA PHE A 105 2.88 6.38 23.53
C PHE A 105 3.25 7.84 23.81
N HIS A 106 3.91 8.10 24.94
CA HIS A 106 4.44 9.41 25.28
C HIS A 106 5.96 9.41 25.08
N PRO A 107 6.53 10.47 24.47
CA PRO A 107 7.97 10.59 24.33
C PRO A 107 8.66 10.64 25.70
N PRO A 108 9.92 10.18 25.80
CA PRO A 108 10.67 10.22 27.05
C PRO A 108 10.73 11.63 27.59
N LYS A 109 10.42 11.81 28.87
CA LYS A 109 10.63 13.08 29.55
C LYS A 109 12.14 13.23 29.74
N PHE A 110 12.73 14.19 29.03
CA PHE A 110 14.10 14.60 29.28
C PHE A 110 14.21 15.07 30.73
N VAL A 111 14.84 14.26 31.58
CA VAL A 111 15.24 14.70 32.91
C VAL A 111 16.46 15.59 32.70
N LEU A 112 16.27 16.89 32.85
CA LEU A 112 17.38 17.84 32.94
C LEU A 112 18.03 17.64 34.31
N ILE A 113 19.30 17.23 34.31
CA ILE A 113 20.21 17.29 35.45
C ILE A 113 20.94 18.62 35.39
#